data_AF-A0A3N6HS47-F1
#
_entry.id   AF-A0A3N6HS47-F1
#
_cell.length_a   1.000
_cell.length_b   1.000
_cell.length_c   1.000
_cell.angle_alpha   90.00
_cell.angle_beta   90.00
_cell.angle_gamma   90.00
#
_symmetry.space_group_name_H-M   'P 1'
#
loop_
_entity.id
_entity.type
_entity.pdbx_description
1 polymer ?
#
loop_
_entity_poly.entity_id
_entity_poly.type
_entity_poly.pdbx_seq_one_letter_code
_entity_poly.pdbx_strand_id
1 'polypeptide(L)' 'MNAIPWRERVRGEDELVEQLQLLVSESAKRRALALLDGVAELGTVADVARELGKSWNTVDKAIKKNGPGPTTT' A
#
# COMPACT_ATOMS: atom_id res chain seq x y z
N MET A 1 -31.37 26.66 10.63
CA MET A 1 -30.07 25.96 10.57
C MET A 1 -29.70 25.85 9.10
N ASN A 2 -28.77 26.67 8.61
CA ASN A 2 -28.35 26.57 7.21
C ASN A 2 -27.39 25.38 7.10
N ALA A 3 -27.92 24.25 6.64
CA ALA A 3 -27.12 23.08 6.37
C ALA A 3 -26.08 23.43 5.30
N ILE A 4 -24.84 23.00 5.51
CA ILE A 4 -23.78 23.10 4.52
C ILE A 4 -24.31 22.51 3.20
N PRO A 5 -24.26 23.25 2.07
CA PRO A 5 -24.72 22.76 0.79
C PRO A 5 -24.09 21.40 0.47
N TRP A 6 -24.88 20.47 -0.06
CA TRP A 6 -24.38 19.12 -0.33
C TRP A 6 -23.16 19.10 -1.26
N ARG A 7 -23.04 20.10 -2.14
CA ARG A 7 -21.87 20.26 -3.04
C ARG A 7 -20.59 20.55 -2.30
N GLU A 8 -20.65 21.34 -1.23
CA GLU A 8 -19.49 21.63 -0.37
C GLU A 8 -19.09 20.40 0.44
N ARG A 9 -20.08 19.63 0.91
CA ARG A 9 -19.81 18.34 1.58
C ARG A 9 -19.11 17.35 0.65
N VAL A 10 -19.58 17.20 -0.60
CA VAL A 10 -18.94 16.33 -1.59
C VAL A 10 -17.50 16.78 -1.86
N ARG A 11 -17.27 18.08 -2.07
CA ARG A 11 -15.91 18.60 -2.28
C ARG A 11 -14.97 18.28 -1.13
N GLY A 12 -15.43 18.44 0.11
CA GLY A 12 -14.62 18.11 1.29
C GLY A 12 -14.25 16.63 1.36
N GLU A 13 -15.18 15.73 0.99
CA GLU A 13 -14.88 14.29 0.94
C GLU A 13 -13.91 13.95 -0.20
N ASP A 14 -14.02 14.61 -1.35
CA ASP A 14 -13.09 14.42 -2.47
C ASP A 14 -11.65 14.84 -2.06
N GLU A 15 -11.50 16.00 -1.42
CA GLU A 15 -10.22 16.48 -0.88
C GLU A 15 -9.65 15.55 0.20
N LEU A 16 -10.51 14.95 1.03
CA LEU A 16 -10.09 13.95 2.03
C LEU A 16 -9.62 12.66 1.35
N VAL A 17 -10.34 12.18 0.34
CA VAL A 17 -9.98 10.98 -0.42
C VAL A 17 -8.62 11.15 -1.09
N GLU A 18 -8.34 12.31 -1.67
CA GLU A 18 -7.02 12.61 -2.25
C GLU A 18 -5.89 12.48 -1.21
N GLN A 19 -6.08 13.05 -0.01
CA GLN A 19 -5.11 12.95 1.08
C GLN A 19 -4.92 11.52 1.57
N LEU A 20 -6.02 10.77 1.74
CA LEU A 20 -5.97 9.37 2.15
C LEU A 20 -5.28 8.49 1.10
N GLN A 21 -5.48 8.77 -0.18
CA GLN A 21 -4.80 8.05 -1.26
C GLN A 21 -3.28 8.23 -1.20
N LEU A 22 -2.79 9.43 -0.87
CA LEU A 22 -1.36 9.66 -0.65
C LEU A 22 -0.83 8.82 0.51
N LEU A 23 -1.50 8.85 1.66
CA LEU A 23 -1.11 8.07 2.84
C LEU A 23 -1.14 6.56 2.58
N VAL A 24 -2.15 6.08 1.86
CA VAL A 24 -2.25 4.67 1.44
C VAL A 24 -1.10 4.29 0.52
N SER A 25 -0.75 5.14 -0.44
CA SER A 25 0.36 4.92 -1.37
C SER A 25 1.70 4.82 -0.63
N GLU A 26 1.97 5.76 0.28
CA GLU A 26 3.20 5.73 1.07
C GLU A 26 3.27 4.54 2.02
N SER A 27 2.14 4.21 2.67
CA SER A 27 2.03 3.02 3.52
C SER A 27 2.30 1.75 2.72
N ALA A 28 1.77 1.65 1.49
CA ALA A 28 2.01 0.50 0.61
C ALA A 28 3.49 0.36 0.22
N LYS A 29 4.22 1.47 0.00
CA LYS A 29 5.67 1.46 -0.24
C LYS A 29 6.44 0.95 0.98
N ARG A 30 6.17 1.51 2.16
CA ARG A 30 6.81 1.07 3.43
C ARG A 30 6.54 -0.41 3.70
N ARG A 31 5.31 -0.87 3.44
CA ARG A 31 4.95 -2.28 3.57
C ARG A 31 5.70 -3.16 2.57
N ALA A 32 5.89 -2.74 1.32
CA ALA A 32 6.66 -3.52 0.35
C ALA A 32 8.13 -3.68 0.77
N LEU A 33 8.74 -2.66 1.38
CA LEU A 33 10.08 -2.76 1.96
C LEU A 33 10.11 -3.78 3.11
N ALA A 34 9.17 -3.72 4.05
CA ALA A 34 9.09 -4.70 5.14
C ALA A 34 8.86 -6.14 4.63
N LEU A 35 8.12 -6.31 3.53
CA LEU A 35 7.97 -7.62 2.89
C LEU A 35 9.29 -8.11 2.28
N LEU A 36 10.11 -7.22 1.70
CA LEU A 36 11.44 -7.57 1.21
C LEU A 36 12.40 -7.93 2.35
N ASP A 37 12.32 -7.24 3.48
CA ASP A 37 13.07 -7.60 4.69
C ASP A 37 12.69 -9.01 5.14
N GLY A 38 11.39 -9.33 5.16
CA GLY A 38 10.92 -10.68 5.43
C GLY A 38 11.40 -11.72 4.40
N VAL A 39 11.54 -11.36 3.12
CA VAL A 39 12.11 -12.25 2.11
C VAL A 39 13.60 -12.49 2.39
N ALA A 40 14.34 -11.46 2.81
CA ALA A 40 15.74 -11.59 3.17
C ALA A 40 15.93 -12.49 4.41
N GLU A 41 15.00 -12.44 5.36
CA GLU A 41 15.00 -13.28 6.58
C GLU A 41 14.58 -14.73 6.30
N LEU A 42 13.47 -14.94 5.59
CA LEU A 42 12.83 -16.25 5.42
C LEU A 42 13.22 -16.96 4.12
N GLY A 43 13.90 -16.28 3.21
CA GLY A 43 14.46 -16.80 1.97
C GLY A 43 13.59 -16.59 0.73
N THR A 44 12.26 -16.74 0.83
CA THR A 44 11.38 -16.59 -0.34
C THR A 44 10.10 -15.81 -0.07
N VAL A 45 9.53 -15.24 -1.13
CA VAL A 45 8.19 -14.62 -1.09
C VAL A 45 7.11 -15.61 -0.65
N ALA A 46 7.29 -16.90 -0.91
CA ALA A 46 6.34 -17.94 -0.49
C ALA A 46 6.39 -18.20 1.01
N ASP A 47 7.58 -18.14 1.60
CA ASP A 47 7.75 -18.28 3.04
C ASP A 47 7.17 -17.09 3.79
N VAL A 48 7.41 -15.86 3.30
CA VAL A 48 6.74 -14.65 3.83
C VAL A 48 5.22 -14.74 3.70
N ALA A 49 4.71 -15.21 2.55
CA ALA A 49 3.27 -15.36 2.36
C ALA A 49 2.67 -16.38 3.33
N ARG A 50 3.36 -17.50 3.55
CA ARG A 50 2.98 -18.55 4.52
C ARG A 50 2.98 -18.02 5.95
N GLU A 51 4.04 -17.31 6.36
CA GLU A 51 4.14 -16.68 7.69
C GLU A 51 2.99 -15.68 7.95
N LEU A 52 2.64 -14.88 6.94
CA LEU A 52 1.57 -13.89 7.04
C LEU A 52 0.16 -14.46 6.83
N GLY A 53 0.01 -15.76 6.56
CA GLY A 53 -1.27 -16.38 6.21
C GLY A 53 -1.92 -15.77 4.96
N LYS A 54 -1.11 -15.39 3.96
CA LYS A 54 -1.54 -14.75 2.70
C LYS A 54 -1.19 -15.60 1.50
N SER A 55 -1.85 -15.33 0.37
CA SER A 55 -1.46 -15.93 -0.90
C SER A 55 -0.12 -15.36 -1.37
N TRP A 56 0.71 -16.21 -1.99
CA TRP A 56 1.97 -15.79 -2.60
C TRP A 56 1.79 -14.61 -3.55
N ASN A 57 0.78 -14.68 -4.44
CA ASN A 57 0.47 -13.66 -5.42
C ASN A 57 0.13 -12.30 -4.78
N THR A 58 -0.49 -12.29 -3.60
CA THR A 58 -0.76 -11.05 -2.86
C THR A 58 0.53 -10.37 -2.41
N VAL A 59 1.50 -11.14 -1.91
CA VAL A 59 2.79 -10.60 -1.46
C VAL A 59 3.64 -10.18 -2.65
N ASP A 60 3.75 -11.05 -3.66
CA ASP A 60 4.49 -10.77 -4.90
C ASP A 60 4.01 -9.48 -5.59
N LYS A 61 2.69 -9.32 -5.77
CA LYS A 61 2.13 -8.09 -6.36
C LYS A 61 2.37 -6.85 -5.51
N ALA A 62 2.30 -6.98 -4.18
CA ALA A 62 2.54 -5.85 -3.29
C ALA A 62 3.98 -5.34 -3.40
N ILE A 63 4.95 -6.26 -3.43
CA ILE A 63 6.37 -5.97 -3.64
C ILE A 63 6.59 -5.39 -5.04
N LYS A 64 6.10 -6.04 -6.11
CA LYS A 64 6.32 -5.56 -7.48
C LYS A 64 5.72 -4.17 -7.73
N LYS A 65 4.56 -3.87 -7.15
CA LYS A 65 3.86 -2.61 -7.37
C LYS A 65 4.46 -1.45 -6.56
N ASN A 66 4.92 -1.70 -5.34
CA ASN A 66 5.28 -0.62 -4.40
C ASN A 66 6.70 -0.73 -3.83
N GLY A 67 7.43 -1.81 -4.15
CA GLY A 67 8.82 -1.97 -3.78
C GLY A 67 9.72 -1.01 -4.58
N PRO A 68 11.02 -0.95 -4.22
CA PRO A 68 11.99 -0.22 -5.02
C PRO A 68 11.94 -0.77 -6.45
N GLY A 69 11.83 0.14 -7.44
CA GLY A 69 11.88 -0.25 -8.84
C GLY A 69 13.18 -0.99 -9.17
N PRO A 70 13.25 -1.69 -10.32
CA PRO A 70 14.50 -2.32 -10.74
C PRO A 70 15.57 -1.24 -10.76
N THR A 71 16.57 -1.38 -9.89
CA THR A 71 17.74 -0.52 -9.88
C THR A 71 18.45 -0.74 -11.20
N THR A 72 18.32 0.20 -12.14
CA THR A 72 19.25 0.29 -13.25
C THR A 72 20.57 0.76 -12.64
N THR A 73 21.40 -0.21 -12.27
CA THR A 73 22.83 -0.03 -12.01
C THR A 73 23.56 0.13 -13.33
#